data_AF-A0A2T2WPZ3-F1
#
_entry.id   AF-A0A2T2WPZ3-F1
#
_cell.length_a   1.000
_cell.length_b   1.000
_cell.length_c   1.000
_cell.angle_alpha   90.00
_cell.angle_beta   90.00
_cell.angle_gamma   90.00
#
_symmetry.space_group_name_H-M   'P 1'
#
loop_
_entity.id
_entity.type
_entity.pdbx_description
1 polymer ?
#
loop_
_entity_poly.entity_id
_entity_poly.type
_entity_poly.pdbx_seq_one_letter_code
_entity_poly.pdbx_strand_id
1 'polypeptide(L)'
;NIFAYRSTDPHALYTLDDPVGPENDRYLLQAAAAAPLRIAAWGTHGALHHRHTAVLALLAAYPLAALGTTQHGFPRHPLYLRADAQPRPYPSA
;
A
#
# COMPACT_ATOMS: atom_id res chain seq x y z
N ASN A 1 4.44 3.26 -3.50
CA ASN A 1 4.39 3.84 -2.14
C ASN A 1 3.00 4.44 -1.97
N ILE A 2 2.30 4.19 -0.86
CA ILE A 2 0.95 4.77 -0.64
C ILE A 2 0.99 6.16 -0.01
N PHE A 3 2.18 6.68 0.29
CA PHE A 3 2.46 8.05 0.72
C PHE A 3 3.43 8.71 -0.28
N ALA A 4 3.37 10.03 -0.46
CA ALA A 4 4.39 10.76 -1.23
C ALA A 4 5.70 10.89 -0.45
N TYR A 5 5.61 10.99 0.88
CA TYR A 5 6.79 11.12 1.73
C TYR A 5 7.68 9.87 1.68
N ARG A 6 8.99 10.10 1.64
CA ARG A 6 10.04 9.07 1.61
C ARG A 6 11.12 9.44 2.61
N SER A 7 11.39 8.54 3.53
CA SER A 7 12.45 8.69 4.53
C SER A 7 13.09 7.33 4.79
N THR A 8 14.34 7.33 5.21
CA THR A 8 15.00 6.13 5.77
C THR A 8 14.51 5.81 7.18
N ASP A 9 13.96 6.80 7.88
CA ASP A 9 13.28 6.63 9.16
C ASP A 9 11.76 6.54 8.95
N PRO A 10 11.12 5.37 9.17
CA PRO A 10 9.68 5.22 9.05
C PRO A 10 8.90 6.03 10.10
N HIS A 11 9.51 6.39 11.24
CA HIS A 11 8.84 7.17 12.28
C HIS A 11 8.59 8.63 11.86
N ALA A 12 9.44 9.18 10.99
CA ALA A 12 9.26 10.52 10.42
C ALA A 12 7.94 10.67 9.63
N LEU A 13 7.35 9.55 9.16
CA LEU A 13 6.05 9.58 8.49
C LEU A 13 4.92 10.10 9.41
N TYR A 14 5.03 9.85 10.72
CA TYR A 14 3.98 10.16 11.70
C TYR A 14 4.02 11.62 12.17
N THR A 15 5.05 12.38 11.79
CA THR A 15 5.25 13.77 12.22
C THR A 15 4.79 14.79 11.17
N LEU A 16 4.29 14.33 10.02
CA LEU A 16 3.87 15.18 8.91
C LEU A 16 2.36 15.38 8.93
N ASP A 17 1.94 16.62 8.66
CA ASP A 17 0.51 16.95 8.55
C ASP A 17 -0.13 16.30 7.31
N ASP A 18 0.59 16.30 6.18
CA ASP A 18 0.17 15.63 4.95
C ASP A 18 1.31 14.77 4.37
N PRO A 19 1.42 13.49 4.80
CA PRO A 19 2.38 12.56 4.22
C PRO A 19 1.92 11.99 2.86
N VAL A 20 0.64 12.15 2.50
CA VAL A 20 0.06 11.60 1.27
C VAL A 20 0.52 12.43 0.07
N GLY A 21 0.44 13.75 0.19
CA GLY A 21 0.80 14.69 -0.86
C GLY A 21 -0.19 14.73 -2.04
N PRO A 22 -0.26 15.87 -2.76
CA PRO A 22 -1.36 16.16 -3.69
C PRO A 22 -1.39 15.27 -4.95
N GLU A 23 -0.24 14.74 -5.39
CA GLU A 23 -0.15 13.99 -6.66
C GLU A 23 -0.11 12.46 -6.48
N ASN A 24 -0.01 11.96 -5.25
CA ASN A 24 0.29 10.56 -5.00
C ASN A 24 -0.81 9.62 -5.51
N ASP A 25 -2.07 10.02 -5.38
CA ASP A 25 -3.22 9.27 -5.91
C ASP A 25 -3.18 9.13 -7.43
N ARG A 26 -2.79 10.20 -8.13
CA ARG A 26 -2.60 10.19 -9.59
C ARG A 26 -1.54 9.15 -9.98
N TYR A 27 -0.41 9.11 -9.29
CA TYR A 27 0.64 8.13 -9.58
C TYR A 27 0.24 6.70 -9.21
N LEU A 28 -0.52 6.49 -8.14
CA LEU A 28 -1.06 5.17 -7.79
C LEU A 28 -1.97 4.63 -8.89
N LEU A 29 -2.88 5.45 -9.42
CA LEU A 29 -3.76 5.08 -10.52
C LEU A 29 -2.98 4.77 -11.80
N GLN A 30 -1.98 5.59 -12.14
CA GLN A 30 -1.12 5.35 -13.31
C GLN A 30 -0.36 4.02 -13.19
N ALA A 31 0.22 3.74 -12.02
CA ALA A 31 0.92 2.49 -11.76
C ALA A 31 -0.02 1.29 -11.82
N ALA A 32 -1.23 1.42 -11.26
CA ALA A 32 -2.24 0.37 -11.32
C ALA A 32 -2.71 0.13 -12.76
N ALA A 33 -2.92 1.16 -13.57
CA ALA A 33 -3.31 0.99 -14.97
C ALA A 33 -2.23 0.28 -15.81
N ALA A 34 -0.95 0.55 -15.54
CA ALA A 34 0.17 0.03 -16.33
C ALA A 34 0.56 -1.42 -16.02
N ALA A 35 0.19 -1.96 -14.84
CA ALA A 35 0.67 -3.25 -14.37
C ALA A 35 -0.44 -4.33 -14.43
N PRO A 36 -0.19 -5.53 -15.01
CA PRO A 36 -1.18 -6.61 -15.00
C PRO A 36 -1.33 -7.27 -13.62
N LEU A 37 -0.25 -7.29 -12.82
CA LEU A 37 -0.23 -7.80 -11.46
C LEU A 37 0.16 -6.66 -10.49
N ARG A 38 -0.63 -6.50 -9.43
CA ARG A 38 -0.50 -5.40 -8.46
C ARG A 38 -0.34 -5.99 -7.07
N ILE A 39 0.83 -5.78 -6.46
CA ILE A 39 1.13 -6.30 -5.12
C ILE A 39 1.00 -5.17 -4.10
N ALA A 40 -0.02 -5.26 -3.25
CA ALA A 40 -0.14 -4.47 -2.04
C ALA A 40 0.91 -4.93 -1.02
N ALA A 41 1.63 -3.98 -0.42
CA ALA A 41 2.73 -4.30 0.50
C ALA A 41 3.11 -3.15 1.47
N TRP A 42 2.13 -2.34 1.88
CA TRP A 42 2.35 -1.13 2.68
C TRP A 42 2.43 -1.35 4.20
N GLY A 43 2.21 -2.57 4.69
CA GLY A 43 2.27 -2.89 6.11
C GLY A 43 1.22 -2.15 6.95
N THR A 44 1.46 -2.08 8.26
CA THR A 44 0.56 -1.41 9.22
C THR A 44 0.60 0.11 9.13
N HIS A 45 1.65 0.70 8.53
CA HIS A 45 1.73 2.15 8.32
C HIS A 45 0.59 2.70 7.47
N GLY A 46 -0.02 1.88 6.62
CA GLY A 46 -1.23 2.27 5.89
C GLY A 46 -2.42 2.62 6.79
N ALA A 47 -2.41 2.24 8.08
CA ALA A 47 -3.43 2.68 9.03
C ALA A 47 -3.38 4.19 9.30
N LEU A 48 -2.22 4.84 9.14
CA LEU A 48 -2.06 6.27 9.34
C LEU A 48 -3.04 7.05 8.45
N HIS A 49 -3.84 7.91 9.07
CA HIS A 49 -4.92 8.68 8.42
C HIS A 49 -5.90 7.85 7.59
N HIS A 50 -6.12 6.58 7.95
CA HIS A 50 -6.95 5.64 7.19
C HIS A 50 -6.52 5.48 5.72
N ARG A 51 -5.22 5.69 5.45
CA ARG A 51 -4.72 5.75 4.08
C ARG A 51 -4.94 4.45 3.30
N HIS A 52 -4.81 3.30 3.96
CA HIS A 52 -5.11 1.99 3.40
C HIS A 52 -6.54 1.92 2.84
N THR A 53 -7.54 2.38 3.59
CA THR A 53 -8.95 2.40 3.15
C THR A 53 -9.12 3.31 1.93
N ALA A 54 -8.54 4.51 1.96
CA ALA A 54 -8.60 5.44 0.84
C ALA A 54 -7.97 4.85 -0.44
N VAL A 55 -6.82 4.18 -0.32
CA VAL A 55 -6.15 3.54 -1.45
C VAL A 55 -6.93 2.32 -1.96
N LEU A 56 -7.53 1.53 -1.07
CA LEU A 56 -8.36 0.40 -1.47
C LEU A 56 -9.59 0.87 -2.27
N ALA A 57 -10.22 1.97 -1.86
CA ALA A 57 -11.32 2.58 -2.61
C ALA A 57 -10.84 3.18 -3.95
N LEU A 58 -9.72 3.91 -3.94
CA LEU A 58 -9.11 4.49 -5.14
C LEU A 58 -8.80 3.42 -6.20
N LEU A 59 -8.36 2.25 -5.76
CA LEU A 59 -7.96 1.15 -6.63
C LEU A 59 -9.04 0.07 -6.79
N ALA A 60 -10.29 0.34 -6.44
CA ALA A 60 -11.38 -0.66 -6.46
C ALA A 60 -11.59 -1.31 -7.85
N ALA A 61 -11.29 -0.58 -8.93
CA ALA A 61 -11.37 -1.11 -10.30
C ALA A 61 -10.21 -2.07 -10.68
N TYR A 62 -9.21 -2.21 -9.82
CA TYR A 62 -7.99 -2.97 -10.08
C TYR A 62 -7.85 -4.10 -9.07
N PRO A 63 -7.88 -5.38 -9.50
CA PRO A 63 -7.61 -6.51 -8.61
C PRO A 63 -6.22 -6.38 -7.97
N LEU A 64 -6.19 -6.47 -6.65
CA LEU A 64 -4.97 -6.45 -5.86
C LEU A 64 -4.62 -7.86 -5.37
N ALA A 65 -3.33 -8.11 -5.23
CA ALA A 65 -2.80 -9.27 -4.53
C ALA A 65 -1.86 -8.81 -3.41
N ALA A 66 -1.62 -9.69 -2.45
CA ALA A 66 -0.61 -9.51 -1.41
C ALA A 66 0.19 -10.80 -1.27
N LEU A 67 1.47 -10.67 -0.92
CA LEU A 67 2.35 -11.82 -0.64
C LEU A 67 2.13 -12.38 0.77
N GLY A 68 1.34 -11.70 1.59
CA GLY A 68 0.92 -12.13 2.92
C GLY A 68 0.21 -10.98 3.64
N THR A 69 -0.58 -11.32 4.66
CA THR A 69 -1.30 -10.35 5.48
C THR A 69 -0.90 -10.45 6.95
N THR A 70 -1.05 -9.35 7.69
CA THR A 70 -0.93 -9.33 9.15
C THR A 70 -2.21 -9.90 9.76
N GLN A 71 -2.20 -10.14 11.08
CA GLN A 71 -3.40 -10.57 11.82
C GLN A 71 -4.57 -9.57 11.71
N HIS A 72 -4.26 -8.30 11.44
CA HIS A 72 -5.24 -7.23 11.26
C HIS A 72 -5.60 -6.99 9.78
N GLY A 73 -5.17 -7.87 8.87
CA GLY A 73 -5.53 -7.80 7.45
C GLY A 73 -4.70 -6.83 6.61
N PHE A 74 -3.67 -6.18 7.14
CA PHE A 74 -2.78 -5.32 6.35
C PHE A 74 -1.83 -6.15 5.48
N PRO A 75 -1.49 -5.73 4.25
CA PRO A 75 -0.57 -6.47 3.41
C PRO A 75 0.85 -6.30 3.95
N ARG A 76 1.56 -7.40 4.20
CA ARG A 76 2.90 -7.37 4.81
C ARG A 76 3.90 -6.68 3.90
N HIS A 77 4.84 -5.96 4.51
CA HIS A 77 5.98 -5.41 3.80
C HIS A 77 6.86 -6.56 3.26
N PRO A 78 7.38 -6.49 2.01
CA PRO A 78 8.06 -7.63 1.39
C PRO A 78 9.35 -8.03 2.13
N LEU A 79 9.99 -7.08 2.81
CA LEU A 79 11.22 -7.31 3.59
C LEU A 79 11.09 -8.43 4.63
N TYR A 80 9.87 -8.66 5.16
CA TYR A 80 9.63 -9.65 6.21
C TYR A 80 8.97 -10.93 5.69
N LEU A 81 8.94 -11.12 4.37
CA LEU A 81 8.35 -12.30 3.74
C LEU A 81 9.43 -13.25 3.26
N ARG A 82 9.07 -14.53 3.18
CA ARG A 82 9.93 -15.55 2.58
C ARG A 82 10.07 -15.29 1.08
N ALA A 83 11.22 -15.62 0.52
CA ALA A 83 11.49 -15.44 -0.91
C ALA A 83 10.54 -16.24 -1.82
N ASP A 84 9.96 -17.33 -1.32
CA ASP A 84 9.02 -18.21 -2.02
C ASP A 84 7.54 -17.79 -1.86
N ALA A 85 7.26 -16.68 -1.18
CA ALA A 85 5.90 -16.19 -0.96
C ALA A 85 5.18 -15.95 -2.29
N GLN A 86 4.01 -16.56 -2.45
CA GLN A 86 3.20 -16.44 -3.65
C GLN A 86 2.11 -15.37 -3.48
N PRO A 87 1.81 -14.58 -4.53
CA PRO A 87 0.71 -13.63 -4.51
C PRO A 87 -0.63 -14.34 -4.24
N ARG A 88 -1.41 -13.77 -3.34
CA ARG A 88 -2.80 -14.20 -3.05
C ARG A 88 -3.74 -13.02 -3.25
N PRO A 89 -5.00 -13.25 -3.69
CA PRO A 89 -5.99 -12.19 -3.77
C PRO A 89 -6.05 -11.39 -2.47
N TYR A 90 -6.05 -10.06 -2.61
CA TYR A 90 -6.16 -9.12 -1.51
C TYR A 90 -7.46 -8.32 -1.70
N PRO A 91 -8.25 -8.07 -0.63
CA PRO A 91 -9.49 -7.31 -0.75
C PRO A 91 -9.23 -5.95 -1.42
N SER A 92 -10.05 -5.66 -2.42
CA SER A 92 -10.39 -4.29 -2.84
C SER A 92 -11.57 -3.84 -1.97
N ALA A 93 -11.68 -2.53 -1.70
CA ALA A 93 -12.70 -1.99 -0.79
C ALA A 93 -14.12 -2.43 -1.17
#